data_AF-A0A3G8Y1Q7-F1
#
_entry.id   AF-A0A3G8Y1Q7-F1
#
_cell.length_a   1.000
_cell.length_b   1.000
_cell.length_c   1.000
_cell.angle_alpha   90.00
_cell.angle_beta   90.00
_cell.angle_gamma   90.00
#
_symmetry.space_group_name_H-M   'P 1'
#
loop_
_entity.id
_entity.type
_entity.pdbx_description
1 polymer ?
#
loop_
_entity_poly.entity_id
_entity_poly.type
_entity_poly.pdbx_seq_one_letter_code
_entity_poly.pdbx_strand_id
1 'polypeptide(L)' 'MNISYYDFKNLPNESQCDIIFNEGHLMSETVKDELRFVLYEISQFSVELVYSKNRIATINVYQNKAAYVH' A
#
# COMPACT_ATOMS: atom_id res chain seq x y z
N MET A 1 8.24 1.57 -11.81
CA MET A 1 9.57 1.54 -11.13
C MET A 1 9.91 0.12 -10.62
N ASN A 2 11.19 -0.31 -10.61
CA ASN A 2 11.61 -1.58 -9.97
C ASN A 2 12.25 -1.29 -8.60
N ILE A 3 11.42 -1.17 -7.56
CA ILE A 3 11.86 -0.97 -6.17
C ILE A 3 11.68 -2.26 -5.38
N SER A 4 12.62 -2.58 -4.48
CA SER A 4 12.49 -3.74 -3.59
C SER A 4 11.63 -3.39 -2.36
N TYR A 5 11.07 -4.42 -1.73
CA TYR A 5 10.34 -4.27 -0.47
C TYR A 5 11.15 -3.54 0.62
N TYR A 6 12.44 -3.85 0.74
CA TYR A 6 13.30 -3.26 1.76
C TYR A 6 13.64 -1.81 1.45
N ASP A 7 13.94 -1.50 0.19
CA ASP A 7 14.20 -0.12 -0.23
C ASP A 7 12.96 0.74 0.00
N PHE A 8 11.78 0.24 -0.38
CA PHE A 8 10.51 0.94 -0.17
C PHE A 8 10.26 1.25 1.32
N LYS A 9 10.44 0.27 2.21
CA LYS A 9 10.24 0.47 3.66
C LYS A 9 11.23 1.45 4.30
N ASN A 10 12.39 1.64 3.69
CA ASN A 10 13.41 2.57 4.17
C ASN A 10 13.19 4.00 3.66
N LEU A 11 12.22 4.23 2.77
CA LEU A 11 11.87 5.57 2.30
C LEU A 11 11.10 6.37 3.36
N PRO A 12 11.21 7.70 3.35
CA PRO A 12 10.30 8.57 4.10
C PRO A 12 8.85 8.35 3.68
N ASN A 13 7.90 8.57 4.61
CA ASN A 13 6.46 8.38 4.34
C ASN A 13 5.96 9.18 3.13
N GLU A 14 6.46 10.40 2.92
CA GLU A 14 6.08 11.23 1.78
C GLU A 14 6.48 10.57 0.45
N SER A 15 7.72 10.06 0.36
CA SER A 15 8.18 9.32 -0.82
C SER A 15 7.46 7.98 -1.00
N GLN A 16 7.08 7.30 0.09
CA GLN A 16 6.24 6.10 0.00
C GLN A 16 4.87 6.44 -0.58
N CYS A 17 4.21 7.49 -0.09
CA CYS A 17 2.93 7.97 -0.60
C CYS A 17 3.01 8.33 -2.08
N ASP A 18 4.03 9.09 -2.50
CA ASP A 18 4.23 9.45 -3.90
C ASP A 18 4.34 8.22 -4.80
N ILE A 19 5.11 7.21 -4.39
CA ILE A 19 5.23 5.96 -5.16
C ILE A 19 3.88 5.21 -5.18
N ILE A 20 3.18 5.09 -4.05
CA ILE A 20 1.89 4.40 -3.99
C ILE A 20 0.88 5.07 -4.95
N PHE A 21 0.78 6.40 -4.94
CA PHE A 21 -0.23 7.12 -5.70
C PHE A 21 0.08 7.25 -7.20
N ASN A 22 1.37 7.32 -7.57
CA ASN A 22 1.76 7.49 -8.96
C ASN A 22 2.05 6.16 -9.67
N GLU A 23 2.57 5.17 -8.95
CA GLU A 23 3.06 3.91 -9.53
C GLU A 23 2.29 2.68 -9.05
N GLY A 24 1.51 2.80 -7.96
CA GLY A 24 0.76 1.68 -7.41
C GLY A 24 -0.42 1.29 -8.29
N HIS A 25 -0.57 -0.02 -8.54
CA HIS A 25 -1.75 -0.57 -9.18
C HIS A 25 -2.82 -0.86 -8.13
N LEU A 26 -3.96 -0.19 -8.20
CA LEU A 26 -5.07 -0.43 -7.27
C LEU A 26 -5.61 -1.85 -7.44
N MET A 27 -5.54 -2.65 -6.37
CA MET A 27 -6.01 -4.03 -6.36
C MET A 27 -7.42 -4.13 -5.78
N SER A 28 -7.65 -3.47 -4.65
CA SER A 28 -8.95 -3.48 -3.99
C SER A 28 -9.13 -2.30 -3.05
N GLU A 29 -10.40 -2.02 -2.76
CA GLU A 29 -10.80 -1.02 -1.79
C GLU A 29 -11.96 -1.58 -0.96
N THR A 30 -11.89 -1.42 0.36
CA THR A 30 -12.93 -1.86 1.29
C THR A 30 -13.12 -0.84 2.40
N VAL A 31 -14.37 -0.65 2.84
CA VAL A 31 -14.70 0.22 3.98
C VAL A 31 -15.30 -0.65 5.09
N LYS A 32 -14.75 -0.52 6.30
CA LYS A 32 -15.22 -1.23 7.49
C LYS A 32 -15.04 -0.35 8.72
N ASP A 33 -16.09 -0.21 9.53
CA ASP A 33 -16.06 0.51 10.81
C ASP A 33 -15.41 1.91 10.71
N GLU A 34 -15.84 2.70 9.73
CA GLU A 34 -15.32 4.05 9.40
C GLU A 34 -13.86 4.12 8.93
N LEU A 35 -13.20 2.96 8.79
CA LEU A 35 -11.88 2.84 8.20
C LEU A 35 -12.01 2.44 6.72
N ARG A 36 -11.18 3.06 5.88
CA ARG A 36 -11.07 2.71 4.46
C ARG A 36 -9.72 2.05 4.24
N PHE A 37 -9.72 0.86 3.68
CA PHE A 37 -8.56 0.05 3.37
C PHE A 37 -8.39 0.03 1.85
N VAL A 38 -7.23 0.46 1.37
CA VAL A 38 -6.94 0.53 -0.06
C VAL A 38 -5.66 -0.24 -0.32
N LEU A 39 -5.78 -1.34 -1.06
CA LEU A 39 -4.67 -2.23 -1.36
C LEU A 39 -4.12 -1.90 -2.75
N TYR A 40 -2.82 -1.64 -2.81
CA TYR A 40 -2.05 -1.43 -4.02
C TYR A 40 -1.05 -2.55 -4.21
N GLU A 41 -0.76 -2.87 -5.47
CA GLU A 41 0.39 -3.65 -5.88
C GLU A 41 1.49 -2.71 -6.38
N ILE A 42 2.72 -2.92 -5.88
CA ILE A 42 3.91 -2.16 -6.28
C ILE A 42 5.03 -3.16 -6.56
N SER A 43 5.47 -3.22 -7.82
CA SER A 43 6.53 -4.15 -8.26
C SER A 43 6.22 -5.63 -7.88
N GLN A 44 6.86 -6.14 -6.83
CA GLN A 44 6.73 -7.53 -6.37
C GLN A 44 6.06 -7.68 -4.98
N PHE A 45 5.50 -6.59 -4.44
CA PHE A 45 4.91 -6.57 -3.10
C PHE A 45 3.57 -5.80 -3.10
N SER A 46 2.86 -5.85 -1.99
CA SER A 46 1.60 -5.13 -1.81
C SER A 46 1.71 -4.09 -0.70
N VAL A 47 0.97 -3.00 -0.84
CA VAL A 47 0.88 -1.93 0.15
C VAL A 47 -0.58 -1.65 0.45
N GLU A 48 -0.96 -1.66 1.72
CA GLU A 48 -2.29 -1.26 2.17
C GLU A 48 -2.22 0.11 2.85
N LEU A 49 -2.99 1.05 2.32
CA LEU A 49 -3.27 2.32 2.96
C LEU A 49 -4.55 2.21 3.77
N VAL A 50 -4.44 2.46 5.08
CA VAL A 50 -5.59 2.56 5.98
C VAL A 50 -5.88 4.02 6.22
N TYR A 51 -7.10 4.46 5.93
CA TYR A 51 -7.57 5.81 6.17
C TYR A 51 -8.54 5.83 7.35
N SER A 52 -8.40 6.84 8.21
CA SER A 52 -9.39 7.24 9.21
C SER A 52 -9.74 8.71 9.00
N LYS A 53 -11.03 9.03 8.88
CA LYS A 53 -11.51 10.42 8.64
C LYS A 53 -10.76 11.12 7.50
N ASN A 54 -10.59 10.43 6.37
CA ASN A 54 -9.90 10.89 5.16
C ASN A 54 -8.41 11.23 5.32
N ARG A 55 -7.76 10.77 6.40
CA ARG A 55 -6.30 10.86 6.58
C ARG A 55 -5.70 9.46 6.60
N ILE A 56 -4.51 9.31 6.02
CA ILE A 56 -3.74 8.07 6.12
C ILE A 56 -3.38 7.88 7.60
N ALA A 57 -3.92 6.82 8.19
CA ALA A 57 -3.61 6.42 9.55
C ALA A 57 -2.37 5.50 9.57
N THR A 58 -2.29 4.58 8.61
CA THR A 58 -1.23 3.56 8.55
C THR A 58 -0.90 3.19 7.10
N ILE A 59 0.37 2.83 6.89
CA ILE A 59 0.88 2.20 5.66
C ILE A 59 1.40 0.81 6.04
N ASN A 60 0.75 -0.25 5.56
CA ASN A 60 1.20 -1.63 5.75
C ASN A 60 1.86 -2.13 4.47
N VAL A 61 3.01 -2.81 4.57
CA VAL A 61 3.73 -3.34 3.40
C VAL A 61 3.89 -4.85 3.55
N TYR A 62 3.50 -5.60 2.52
CA TYR A 62 3.48 -7.06 2.52
C TYR A 62 4.37 -7.60 1.41
N GLN A 63 5.40 -8.38 1.78
CA GLN A 63 6.40 -8.89 0.83
C GLN A 63 5.82 -9.92 -0.18
N ASN A 64 4.67 -10.53 0.10
CA ASN A 64 4.23 -11.72 -0.61
C ASN A 64 2.92 -11.48 -1.40
N LYS A 65 2.95 -11.69 -2.72
CA LYS A 65 1.74 -11.76 -3.56
C LYS A 65 0.86 -12.98 -3.23
N ALA A 66 1.44 -14.02 -2.61
CA ALA A 66 0.76 -15.30 -2.37
C ALA A 66 -0.35 -15.26 -1.32
N ALA A 67 -0.51 -14.17 -0.56
CA ALA A 67 -1.63 -14.03 0.38
C ALA A 67 -2.98 -13.77 -0.31
N TYR A 68 -2.98 -13.50 -1.63
CA TYR A 68 -4.18 -13.19 -2.42
C TYR A 68 -4.44 -14.21 -3.55
N VAL A 69 -3.69 -15.31 -3.60
CA VAL A 69 -4.00 -16.43 -4.50
C VAL A 69 -5.06 -17.29 -3.82
N HIS A 70 -6.32 -17.04 -4.16
CA HIS A 70 -7.43 -17.96 -3.91
C HIS A 70 -7.39 -19.12 -4.91
#